data_AF-A0A927NBP4-F1
#
_entry.id   AF-A0A927NBP4-F1
#
_cell.length_a   1.000
_cell.length_b   1.000
_cell.length_c   1.000
_cell.angle_alpha   90.00
_cell.angle_beta   90.00
_cell.angle_gamma   90.00
#
_symmetry.space_group_name_H-M   'P 1'
#
loop_
_entity.id
_entity.type
_entity.pdbx_description
1 polymer ?
#
loop_
_entity_poly.entity_id
_entity_poly.type
_entity_poly.pdbx_seq_one_letter_code
_entity_poly.pdbx_strand_id
1 'polypeptide(L)'
;MYTDEERQNLAHFFDACNDMIEGRFILSDTKVSNILKAIVKSETLYNLYSHCMEGFKFARTLDFCRASNPNNGGYFQMPSDEKSTVAFVTCLLLEVDKRNINLQSFVTDNFYSPDGYNISYNNFALTLLVEYKYAVKTLLNIDEEGNSTEPEEESSEQVTIEETVEEARANDNAKILFANLILSIVELQNAINEDIKIKYVDKEELLIVLKALNRAVHLEELIIINALLVPLERMLGKNKKHKSTYEKLKLLIADIYY
;
A
#
# COMPACT_ATOMS: atom_id res chain seq x y z
N MET A 1 -16.54 -21.48 4.95
CA MET A 1 -16.49 -20.97 6.33
C MET A 1 -15.39 -21.70 7.07
N TYR A 2 -14.39 -20.98 7.57
CA TYR A 2 -13.22 -21.56 8.25
C TYR A 2 -13.59 -22.11 9.64
N THR A 3 -12.82 -23.09 10.13
CA THR A 3 -12.96 -23.56 11.52
C THR A 3 -12.47 -22.47 12.49
N ASP A 4 -12.90 -22.53 13.76
CA ASP A 4 -12.43 -21.59 14.80
C ASP A 4 -10.91 -21.59 14.93
N GLU A 5 -10.30 -22.78 14.88
CA GLU A 5 -8.85 -22.95 14.93
C GLU A 5 -8.17 -22.29 13.72
N GLU A 6 -8.75 -22.42 12.53
CA GLU A 6 -8.18 -21.82 11.33
C GLU A 6 -8.33 -20.29 11.32
N ARG A 7 -9.46 -19.75 11.80
CA ARG A 7 -9.61 -18.31 12.03
C ARG A 7 -8.55 -17.77 12.98
N GLN A 8 -8.30 -18.47 14.09
CA GLN A 8 -7.25 -18.08 15.03
C GLN A 8 -5.86 -18.11 14.39
N ASN A 9 -5.56 -19.11 13.56
CA ASN A 9 -4.29 -19.17 12.83
C ASN A 9 -4.12 -18.03 11.82
N LEU A 10 -5.21 -17.64 11.13
CA LEU A 10 -5.24 -16.48 10.24
C LEU A 10 -5.00 -15.18 11.00
N ALA A 11 -5.70 -14.97 12.12
CA ALA A 11 -5.52 -13.80 12.97
C ALA A 11 -4.07 -13.71 13.51
N HIS A 12 -3.50 -14.84 13.96
CA HIS A 12 -2.10 -14.90 14.41
C HIS A 12 -1.09 -14.47 13.34
N PHE A 13 -1.38 -14.73 12.05
CA PHE A 13 -0.54 -14.25 10.96
C PHE A 13 -0.60 -12.73 10.83
N PHE A 14 -1.79 -12.13 10.90
CA PHE A 14 -1.95 -10.68 10.83
C PHE A 14 -1.33 -9.99 12.04
N ASP A 15 -1.48 -10.55 13.25
CA ASP A 15 -0.82 -10.08 14.46
C ASP A 15 0.71 -10.11 14.33
N ALA A 16 1.28 -11.18 13.79
CA ALA A 16 2.71 -11.28 13.56
C ALA A 16 3.22 -10.22 12.55
N CYS A 17 2.41 -9.91 11.53
CA CYS A 17 2.72 -8.82 10.60
C CYS A 17 2.63 -7.45 11.29
N ASN A 18 1.60 -7.21 12.11
CA ASN A 18 1.43 -5.97 12.88
C ASN A 18 2.59 -5.74 13.84
N ASP A 19 3.01 -6.77 14.57
CA ASP A 19 4.17 -6.68 15.46
C ASP A 19 5.45 -6.32 14.68
N MET A 20 5.64 -6.83 13.46
CA MET A 20 6.78 -6.43 12.63
C MET A 20 6.68 -4.99 12.12
N ILE A 21 5.49 -4.52 11.78
CA ILE A 21 5.23 -3.14 11.31
C ILE A 21 5.46 -2.11 12.42
N GLU A 22 4.88 -2.34 13.59
CA GLU A 22 4.97 -1.46 14.76
C GLU A 22 6.31 -1.59 15.51
N GLY A 23 7.05 -2.66 15.19
CA GLY A 23 8.28 -3.04 15.86
C GLY A 23 9.47 -2.13 15.58
N ARG A 24 10.51 -2.32 16.41
CA ARG A 24 11.87 -1.83 16.14
C ARG A 24 12.71 -2.95 15.53
N PHE A 25 13.69 -2.58 14.70
CA PHE A 25 14.56 -3.53 13.99
C PHE A 25 15.30 -4.53 14.89
N ILE A 26 15.58 -4.21 16.15
CA ILE A 26 16.36 -5.05 17.08
C ILE A 26 15.81 -6.48 17.19
N LEU A 27 14.50 -6.67 16.99
CA LEU A 27 13.83 -7.98 17.07
C LEU A 27 13.39 -8.50 15.70
N SER A 28 13.89 -7.91 14.60
CA SER A 28 13.42 -8.22 13.25
C SER A 28 13.61 -9.68 12.87
N ASP A 29 14.74 -10.31 13.20
CA ASP A 29 14.97 -11.74 12.93
C ASP A 29 13.88 -12.63 13.57
N THR A 30 13.58 -12.41 14.86
CA THR A 30 12.54 -13.14 15.57
C THR A 30 11.16 -12.90 14.95
N LYS A 31 10.87 -11.67 14.53
CA LYS A 31 9.59 -11.29 13.92
C LYS A 31 9.41 -11.91 12.53
N VAL A 32 10.46 -11.93 11.71
CA VAL A 32 10.48 -12.64 10.42
C VAL A 32 10.15 -14.12 10.64
N SER A 33 10.84 -14.79 11.56
CA SER A 33 10.57 -16.20 11.85
C SER A 33 9.16 -16.44 12.39
N ASN A 34 8.58 -15.49 13.14
CA ASN A 34 7.21 -15.60 13.64
C ASN A 34 6.16 -15.54 12.51
N ILE A 35 6.33 -14.62 11.56
CA ILE A 35 5.47 -14.54 10.36
C ILE A 35 5.53 -15.85 9.57
N LEU A 36 6.75 -16.34 9.30
CA LEU A 36 6.95 -17.59 8.56
C LEU A 36 6.33 -18.80 9.28
N LYS A 37 6.44 -18.88 10.61
CA LYS A 37 5.79 -19.92 11.41
C LYS A 37 4.26 -19.83 11.36
N ALA A 38 3.69 -18.62 11.34
CA ALA A 38 2.25 -18.44 11.26
C ALA A 38 1.69 -18.95 9.91
N ILE A 39 2.40 -18.70 8.80
CA ILE A 39 2.04 -19.21 7.47
C ILE A 39 1.98 -20.73 7.45
N VAL A 40 2.96 -21.41 8.06
CA VAL A 40 3.05 -22.88 8.06
C VAL A 40 1.98 -23.52 8.96
N LYS A 41 1.46 -22.79 9.96
CA LYS A 41 0.44 -23.30 10.89
C LYS A 41 -0.98 -23.29 10.31
N SER A 42 -1.28 -22.36 9.40
CA SER A 42 -2.58 -22.29 8.71
C SER A 42 -2.51 -23.06 7.40
N GLU A 43 -3.41 -24.03 7.21
CA GLU A 43 -3.51 -24.75 5.95
C GLU A 43 -3.93 -23.82 4.80
N THR A 44 -4.81 -22.86 5.10
CA THR A 44 -5.28 -21.85 4.13
C THR A 44 -4.13 -20.97 3.65
N LEU A 45 -3.32 -20.42 4.56
CA LEU A 45 -2.14 -19.63 4.20
C LEU A 45 -1.13 -20.49 3.46
N TYR A 46 -0.84 -21.69 3.93
CA TYR A 46 0.10 -22.58 3.25
C TYR A 46 -0.29 -22.84 1.78
N ASN A 47 -1.58 -23.12 1.54
CA ASN A 47 -2.11 -23.36 0.19
C ASN A 47 -2.09 -22.09 -0.68
N LEU A 48 -2.53 -20.95 -0.14
CA LEU A 48 -2.48 -19.65 -0.83
C LEU A 48 -1.05 -19.35 -1.29
N TYR A 49 -0.09 -19.52 -0.40
CA TYR A 49 1.29 -19.16 -0.64
C TYR A 49 1.95 -20.12 -1.63
N SER A 50 1.66 -21.41 -1.53
CA SER A 50 2.09 -22.41 -2.52
C SER A 50 1.60 -22.06 -3.93
N HIS A 51 0.35 -21.60 -4.04
CA HIS A 51 -0.23 -21.11 -5.30
C HIS A 51 0.43 -19.82 -5.81
N CYS A 52 0.63 -18.83 -4.94
CA CYS A 52 1.28 -17.57 -5.33
C CYS A 52 2.75 -17.77 -5.75
N MET A 53 3.45 -18.73 -5.15
CA MET A 53 4.84 -19.04 -5.47
C MET A 53 5.03 -19.83 -6.77
N GLU A 54 3.97 -20.42 -7.33
CA GLU A 54 4.08 -21.23 -8.55
C GLU A 54 4.59 -20.40 -9.73
N GLY A 55 5.76 -20.76 -10.26
CA GLY A 55 6.39 -20.06 -11.38
C GLY A 55 6.94 -18.66 -11.06
N PHE A 56 6.87 -18.22 -9.80
CA PHE A 56 7.35 -16.91 -9.39
C PHE A 56 8.89 -16.81 -9.45
N LYS A 57 9.41 -15.70 -9.99
CA LYS A 57 10.85 -15.50 -10.22
C LYS A 57 11.41 -14.41 -9.31
N PHE A 58 11.72 -14.76 -8.06
CA PHE A 58 12.13 -13.81 -7.02
C PHE A 58 13.26 -12.85 -7.45
N ALA A 59 14.39 -13.36 -7.97
CA ALA A 59 15.53 -12.51 -8.35
C ALA A 59 15.15 -11.46 -9.41
N ARG A 60 14.38 -11.86 -10.44
CA ARG A 60 13.93 -10.96 -11.50
C ARG A 60 12.97 -9.90 -10.97
N THR A 61 12.06 -10.29 -10.08
CA THR A 61 11.11 -9.36 -9.45
C THR A 61 11.86 -8.39 -8.53
N LEU A 62 12.83 -8.86 -7.75
CA LEU A 62 13.65 -8.01 -6.89
C LEU A 62 14.42 -6.96 -7.71
N ASP A 63 15.03 -7.35 -8.82
CA ASP A 63 15.71 -6.41 -9.71
C ASP A 63 14.74 -5.38 -10.28
N PHE A 64 13.53 -5.78 -10.66
CA PHE A 64 12.48 -4.85 -11.11
C PHE A 64 12.07 -3.88 -10.00
N CYS A 65 11.83 -4.37 -8.77
CA CYS A 65 11.48 -3.55 -7.62
C CYS A 65 12.57 -2.51 -7.29
N ARG A 66 13.84 -2.87 -7.46
CA ARG A 66 15.02 -2.01 -7.27
C ARG A 66 15.27 -1.03 -8.42
N ALA A 67 14.98 -1.44 -9.65
CA ALA A 67 15.30 -0.70 -10.87
C ALA A 67 14.34 0.46 -11.18
N SER A 68 13.46 0.82 -10.25
CA SER A 68 12.67 2.05 -10.26
C SER A 68 13.59 3.28 -10.07
N ASN A 69 14.38 3.56 -11.12
CA ASN A 69 15.21 4.72 -11.49
C ASN A 69 16.45 5.13 -10.64
N PRO A 70 17.68 4.83 -11.10
CA PRO A 70 18.93 5.35 -10.52
C PRO A 70 19.24 6.84 -10.82
N ASN A 71 18.50 7.51 -11.71
CA ASN A 71 18.81 8.91 -12.10
C ASN A 71 18.05 9.98 -11.31
N ASN A 72 17.09 9.61 -10.46
CA ASN A 72 16.27 10.55 -9.68
C ASN A 72 16.01 10.11 -8.22
N GLY A 73 16.88 9.26 -7.65
CA GLY A 73 16.74 8.79 -6.26
C GLY A 73 15.69 7.69 -6.11
N GLY A 74 15.80 6.65 -6.91
CA GLY A 74 14.82 5.59 -7.09
C GLY A 74 14.18 5.04 -5.81
N TYR A 75 12.86 4.94 -5.83
CA TYR A 75 12.06 4.35 -4.75
C TYR A 75 11.83 2.87 -5.04
N PHE A 76 11.99 2.04 -4.01
CA PHE A 76 11.62 0.63 -4.08
C PHE A 76 10.13 0.49 -4.42
N GLN A 77 9.82 -0.19 -5.52
CA GLN A 77 8.44 -0.36 -5.99
C GLN A 77 7.96 -1.79 -5.78
N MET A 78 6.80 -1.96 -5.16
CA MET A 78 6.16 -3.27 -4.98
C MET A 78 5.61 -3.82 -6.31
N PRO A 79 5.50 -5.16 -6.45
CA PRO A 79 4.72 -5.75 -7.54
C PRO A 79 3.31 -5.19 -7.59
N SER A 80 2.74 -5.09 -8.79
CA SER A 80 1.43 -4.47 -9.01
C SER A 80 0.24 -5.37 -8.71
N ASP A 81 0.43 -6.69 -8.72
CA ASP A 81 -0.61 -7.67 -8.47
C ASP A 81 -0.44 -8.36 -7.10
N GLU A 82 -1.56 -8.72 -6.47
CA GLU A 82 -1.60 -9.25 -5.11
C GLU A 82 -0.83 -10.57 -5.01
N LYS A 83 -0.95 -11.44 -6.02
CA LYS A 83 -0.25 -12.73 -6.02
C LYS A 83 1.26 -12.55 -6.04
N SER A 84 1.78 -11.69 -6.91
CA SER A 84 3.20 -11.38 -6.98
C SER A 84 3.68 -10.67 -5.73
N THR A 85 2.86 -9.82 -5.10
CA THR A 85 3.18 -9.19 -3.82
C THR A 85 3.32 -10.21 -2.69
N VAL A 86 2.36 -11.14 -2.56
CA VAL A 86 2.45 -12.24 -1.60
C VAL A 86 3.71 -13.07 -1.85
N ALA A 87 3.90 -13.55 -3.08
CA ALA A 87 5.07 -14.37 -3.42
C ALA A 87 6.39 -13.64 -3.17
N PHE A 88 6.47 -12.37 -3.55
CA PHE A 88 7.67 -11.55 -3.40
C PHE A 88 8.06 -11.38 -1.94
N VAL A 89 7.13 -10.92 -1.10
CA VAL A 89 7.41 -10.63 0.30
C VAL A 89 7.72 -11.91 1.05
N THR A 90 7.00 -13.01 0.80
CA THR A 90 7.34 -14.28 1.45
C THR A 90 8.71 -14.79 1.03
N CYS A 91 9.05 -14.74 -0.26
CA CYS A 91 10.39 -15.12 -0.71
C CYS A 91 11.46 -14.25 -0.06
N LEU A 92 11.24 -12.93 0.04
CA LEU A 92 12.17 -12.03 0.72
C LEU A 92 12.36 -12.43 2.19
N LEU A 93 11.26 -12.68 2.93
CA LEU A 93 11.30 -13.11 4.33
C LEU A 93 12.03 -14.46 4.48
N LEU A 94 11.82 -15.41 3.57
CA LEU A 94 12.54 -16.68 3.54
C LEU A 94 14.04 -16.51 3.29
N GLU A 95 14.43 -15.63 2.35
CA GLU A 95 15.84 -15.35 2.08
C GLU A 95 16.52 -14.62 3.25
N VAL A 96 15.77 -13.80 4.00
CA VAL A 96 16.23 -13.19 5.25
C VAL A 96 16.39 -14.25 6.36
N ASP A 97 15.40 -15.11 6.57
CA ASP A 97 15.45 -16.18 7.58
C ASP A 97 16.60 -17.16 7.32
N LYS A 98 16.85 -17.49 6.05
CA LYS A 98 18.01 -18.30 5.59
C LYS A 98 19.35 -17.56 5.65
N ARG A 99 19.36 -16.26 5.97
CA ARG A 99 20.53 -15.36 5.98
C ARG A 99 21.21 -15.18 4.62
N ASN A 100 20.52 -15.44 3.53
CA ASN A 100 20.99 -15.13 2.17
C ASN A 100 20.89 -13.64 1.88
N ILE A 101 19.89 -12.97 2.46
CA ILE A 101 19.74 -11.50 2.44
C ILE A 101 19.91 -10.99 3.87
N ASN A 102 20.87 -10.08 4.06
CA ASN A 102 20.97 -9.34 5.32
C ASN A 102 19.91 -8.24 5.35
N LEU A 103 18.95 -8.34 6.26
CA LEU A 103 17.83 -7.38 6.35
C LEU A 103 18.33 -5.95 6.62
N GLN A 104 19.39 -5.77 7.41
CA GLN A 104 19.92 -4.44 7.71
C GLN A 104 20.49 -3.75 6.47
N SER A 105 21.31 -4.47 5.70
CA SER A 105 21.80 -3.98 4.41
C SER A 105 20.65 -3.75 3.45
N PHE A 106 19.68 -4.67 3.37
CA PHE A 106 18.51 -4.51 2.51
C PHE A 106 17.71 -3.23 2.82
N VAL A 107 17.42 -2.96 4.08
CA VAL A 107 16.72 -1.74 4.51
C VAL A 107 17.55 -0.50 4.17
N THR A 108 18.85 -0.54 4.44
CA THR A 108 19.75 0.60 4.19
C THR A 108 19.87 0.91 2.70
N ASP A 109 19.97 -0.10 1.85
CA ASP A 109 20.20 0.07 0.42
C ASP A 109 18.92 0.50 -0.32
N ASN A 110 17.73 0.18 0.20
CA ASN A 110 16.47 0.33 -0.52
C ASN A 110 15.46 1.29 0.15
N PHE A 111 15.61 1.59 1.44
CA PHE A 111 14.66 2.37 2.24
C PHE A 111 15.34 3.43 3.12
N TYR A 112 16.56 3.84 2.76
CA TYR A 112 17.34 4.80 3.54
C TYR A 112 16.57 6.08 3.88
N SER A 113 16.69 6.49 5.13
CA SER A 113 16.32 7.82 5.61
C SER A 113 17.49 8.45 6.36
N PRO A 114 17.80 9.74 6.10
CA PRO A 114 18.83 10.48 6.83
C PRO A 114 18.49 10.68 8.31
N ASP A 115 17.21 10.58 8.68
CA ASP A 115 16.72 10.79 10.05
C ASP A 115 17.00 9.59 10.97
N GLY A 116 17.49 8.49 10.41
CA GLY A 116 18.01 7.36 11.15
C GLY A 116 17.48 6.02 10.69
N TYR A 117 18.13 4.97 11.20
CA TYR A 117 17.90 3.61 10.75
C TYR A 117 16.51 3.07 11.14
N ASN A 118 15.96 3.46 12.30
CA ASN A 118 14.61 3.05 12.69
C ASN A 118 13.53 3.63 11.75
N ILE A 119 13.73 4.83 11.20
CA ILE A 119 12.83 5.42 10.21
C ILE A 119 12.98 4.68 8.88
N SER A 120 14.21 4.33 8.50
CA SER A 120 14.47 3.48 7.31
C SER A 120 13.76 2.12 7.42
N TYR A 121 13.82 1.50 8.61
CA TYR A 121 13.10 0.26 8.90
C TYR A 121 11.58 0.45 8.83
N ASN A 122 11.06 1.55 9.37
CA ASN A 122 9.63 1.85 9.31
C ASN A 122 9.17 2.04 7.85
N ASN A 123 9.95 2.74 7.02
CA ASN A 123 9.69 2.86 5.58
C ASN A 123 9.63 1.50 4.89
N PHE A 124 10.57 0.61 5.19
CA PHE A 124 10.56 -0.78 4.71
C PHE A 124 9.28 -1.51 5.14
N ALA A 125 8.94 -1.45 6.43
CA ALA A 125 7.81 -2.19 6.97
C ALA A 125 6.48 -1.68 6.42
N LEU A 126 6.29 -0.36 6.33
CA LEU A 126 5.10 0.23 5.74
C LEU A 126 5.00 -0.01 4.23
N THR A 127 6.12 -0.07 3.51
CA THR A 127 6.09 -0.30 2.05
C THR A 127 5.83 -1.76 1.71
N LEU A 128 6.43 -2.71 2.45
CA LEU A 128 6.31 -4.13 2.12
C LEU A 128 5.19 -4.82 2.88
N LEU A 129 5.15 -4.67 4.21
CA LEU A 129 4.30 -5.52 5.05
C LEU A 129 2.83 -5.08 5.03
N VAL A 130 2.56 -3.78 4.85
CA VAL A 130 1.18 -3.30 4.69
C VAL A 130 0.59 -3.80 3.38
N GLU A 131 1.31 -3.65 2.26
CA GLU A 131 0.91 -4.18 0.95
C GLU A 131 0.76 -5.70 0.97
N TYR A 132 1.65 -6.38 1.68
CA TYR A 132 1.57 -7.82 1.87
C TYR A 132 0.32 -8.26 2.63
N LYS A 133 0.01 -7.62 3.76
CA LYS A 133 -1.22 -7.89 4.52
C LYS A 133 -2.46 -7.64 3.64
N TYR A 134 -2.49 -6.52 2.93
CA TYR A 134 -3.59 -6.18 2.04
C TYR A 134 -3.78 -7.24 0.95
N ALA A 135 -2.69 -7.64 0.28
CA ALA A 135 -2.73 -8.68 -0.74
C ALA A 135 -3.27 -10.01 -0.20
N VAL A 136 -2.87 -10.44 1.00
CA VAL A 136 -3.38 -11.67 1.62
C VAL A 136 -4.87 -11.58 1.92
N LYS A 137 -5.33 -10.46 2.52
CA LYS A 137 -6.76 -10.22 2.78
C LYS A 137 -7.59 -10.28 1.51
N THR A 138 -7.14 -9.58 0.47
CA THR A 138 -7.84 -9.50 -0.81
C THR A 138 -7.92 -10.85 -1.50
N LEU A 139 -6.84 -11.66 -1.46
CA LEU A 139 -6.86 -12.99 -2.07
C LEU A 139 -7.73 -14.01 -1.33
N LEU A 140 -7.92 -13.83 -0.02
CA LEU A 140 -8.73 -14.72 0.82
C LEU A 140 -10.15 -14.20 1.10
N ASN A 141 -10.44 -12.93 0.77
CA ASN A 141 -11.65 -12.21 1.15
C ASN A 141 -11.93 -12.32 2.65
N ILE A 142 -10.95 -11.94 3.46
CA ILE A 142 -11.05 -11.95 4.93
C ILE A 142 -10.59 -10.64 5.57
N ASP A 143 -11.03 -10.40 6.80
CA ASP A 143 -10.50 -9.36 7.68
C ASP A 143 -9.26 -9.85 8.47
N GLU A 144 -8.75 -9.03 9.41
CA GLU A 144 -7.59 -9.40 10.25
C GLU A 144 -7.93 -10.44 11.32
N GLU A 145 -9.21 -10.68 11.59
CA GLU A 145 -9.69 -11.66 12.56
C GLU A 145 -9.96 -13.03 11.90
N GLY A 146 -9.83 -13.10 10.57
CA GLY A 146 -10.08 -14.30 9.77
C GLY A 146 -11.55 -14.51 9.43
N ASN A 147 -12.41 -13.50 9.61
CA ASN A 147 -13.80 -13.56 9.18
C ASN A 147 -13.90 -13.27 7.68
N SER A 148 -14.81 -13.98 7.00
CA SER A 148 -15.09 -13.73 5.58
C SER A 148 -15.71 -12.35 5.39
N THR A 149 -15.19 -11.59 4.43
CA THR A 149 -15.68 -10.27 4.06
C THR A 149 -16.49 -10.32 2.76
N GLU A 150 -17.19 -11.44 2.49
CA GLU A 150 -18.12 -11.47 1.37
C GLU A 150 -19.10 -10.29 1.52
N PRO A 151 -19.44 -9.58 0.43
CA PRO A 151 -20.48 -8.57 0.49
C PRO A 151 -21.80 -9.27 0.79
N GLU A 152 -22.15 -9.36 2.07
CA GLU A 152 -23.48 -9.75 2.49
C GLU A 152 -24.47 -8.71 1.94
N GLU A 153 -25.43 -9.18 1.15
CA GLU A 153 -26.58 -8.38 0.72
C GLU A 153 -27.24 -7.77 1.96
N GLU A 154 -27.52 -6.47 1.88
CA GLU A 154 -28.10 -5.63 2.93
C GLU A 154 -29.19 -6.35 3.75
N SER A 155 -28.91 -6.59 5.04
CA SER A 155 -29.97 -6.72 6.02
C SER A 155 -29.66 -5.86 7.23
N SER A 156 -30.32 -4.71 7.24
CA SER A 156 -30.46 -3.77 8.35
C SER A 156 -30.90 -4.45 9.64
N GLU A 157 -30.15 -4.29 10.73
CA GLU A 157 -30.71 -4.28 12.09
C GLU A 157 -29.98 -3.26 12.96
N GLN A 158 -30.79 -2.40 13.58
CA GLN A 158 -30.39 -1.21 14.35
C GLN A 158 -30.02 -1.58 15.79
N VAL A 159 -28.95 -1.00 16.34
CA VAL A 159 -28.85 -0.73 17.78
C VAL A 159 -28.21 0.64 18.01
N THR A 160 -28.89 1.43 18.84
CA THR A 160 -28.67 2.82 19.23
C THR A 160 -27.48 3.03 20.18
N ILE A 161 -26.53 3.90 19.84
CA ILE A 161 -25.71 4.69 20.78
C ILE A 161 -25.37 6.03 20.10
N GLU A 162 -26.14 7.09 20.39
CA GLU A 162 -26.15 8.37 19.66
C GLU A 162 -24.92 9.28 19.89
N GLU A 163 -23.90 8.85 20.63
CA GLU A 163 -22.67 9.65 20.87
C GLU A 163 -21.41 9.10 20.17
N THR A 164 -21.45 7.90 19.55
CA THR A 164 -20.34 7.34 18.75
C THR A 164 -20.58 7.42 17.24
N VAL A 165 -21.78 7.81 16.81
CA VAL A 165 -22.21 7.78 15.40
C VAL A 165 -21.73 9.01 14.61
N GLU A 166 -21.50 10.16 15.24
CA GLU A 166 -20.94 11.33 14.53
C GLU A 166 -19.48 11.15 14.17
N GLU A 167 -18.65 10.59 15.07
CA GLU A 167 -17.24 10.30 14.78
C GLU A 167 -17.08 9.16 13.76
N ALA A 168 -17.93 8.12 13.82
CA ALA A 168 -17.93 7.04 12.84
C ALA A 168 -18.42 7.50 11.45
N ARG A 169 -19.51 8.31 11.39
CA ARG A 169 -19.99 8.89 10.12
C ARG A 169 -19.03 9.95 9.56
N ALA A 170 -18.35 10.72 10.40
CA ALA A 170 -17.31 11.65 9.97
C ALA A 170 -16.08 10.91 9.42
N ASN A 171 -15.71 9.78 10.03
CA ASN A 171 -14.62 8.93 9.56
C ASN A 171 -14.98 8.23 8.23
N ASP A 172 -16.22 7.78 8.06
CA ASP A 172 -16.71 7.24 6.78
C ASP A 172 -16.78 8.32 5.70
N ASN A 173 -17.24 9.54 6.02
CA ASN A 173 -17.23 10.67 5.09
C ASN A 173 -15.80 11.08 4.68
N ALA A 174 -14.86 11.13 5.62
CA ALA A 174 -13.45 11.43 5.34
C ALA A 174 -12.82 10.36 4.44
N LYS A 175 -13.04 9.08 4.73
CA LYS A 175 -12.60 7.97 3.87
C LYS A 175 -13.20 8.02 2.47
N ILE A 176 -14.49 8.38 2.35
CA ILE A 176 -15.15 8.56 1.05
C ILE A 176 -14.53 9.75 0.29
N LEU A 177 -14.22 10.85 0.97
CA LEU A 177 -13.56 12.02 0.37
C LEU A 177 -12.17 11.66 -0.17
N PHE A 178 -11.34 10.97 0.62
CA PHE A 178 -10.02 10.52 0.18
C PHE A 178 -10.09 9.45 -0.92
N ALA A 179 -11.07 8.53 -0.89
CA ALA A 179 -11.29 7.55 -1.94
C ALA A 179 -11.69 8.21 -3.27
N ASN A 180 -12.60 9.19 -3.24
CA ASN A 180 -12.97 9.99 -4.41
C ASN A 180 -11.76 10.77 -4.96
N LEU A 181 -10.88 11.23 -4.07
CA LEU A 181 -9.67 11.92 -4.45
C LEU A 181 -8.67 11.00 -5.15
N ILE A 182 -8.47 9.78 -4.64
CA ILE A 182 -7.64 8.74 -5.27
C ILE A 182 -8.17 8.42 -6.68
N LEU A 183 -9.48 8.22 -6.82
CA LEU A 183 -10.11 7.95 -8.12
C LEU A 183 -9.86 9.09 -9.12
N SER A 184 -10.04 10.34 -8.69
CA SER A 184 -9.78 11.53 -9.52
C SER A 184 -8.31 11.66 -9.95
N ILE A 185 -7.37 11.29 -9.07
CA ILE A 185 -5.93 11.25 -9.39
C ILE A 185 -5.64 10.17 -10.44
N VAL A 186 -6.22 8.98 -10.30
CA VAL A 186 -6.04 7.88 -11.26
C VAL A 186 -6.63 8.22 -12.62
N GLU A 187 -7.83 8.81 -12.66
CA GLU A 187 -8.45 9.32 -13.89
C GLU A 187 -7.53 10.33 -14.61
N LEU A 188 -6.93 11.26 -13.85
CA LEU A 188 -6.01 12.26 -14.39
C LEU A 188 -4.70 11.64 -14.90
N GLN A 189 -4.15 10.64 -14.19
CA GLN A 189 -2.98 9.89 -14.63
C GLN A 189 -3.25 9.16 -15.96
N ASN A 190 -4.41 8.50 -16.08
CA ASN A 190 -4.82 7.82 -17.31
C ASN A 190 -5.00 8.80 -18.47
N ALA A 191 -5.68 9.93 -18.23
CA ALA A 191 -5.87 10.97 -19.23
C ALA A 191 -4.55 11.57 -19.76
N ILE A 192 -3.54 11.70 -18.89
CA ILE A 192 -2.19 12.16 -19.26
C ILE A 192 -1.43 11.07 -20.01
N ASN A 193 -1.54 9.80 -19.58
CA ASN A 193 -0.93 8.65 -20.24
C ASN A 193 -1.44 8.46 -21.68
N GLU A 194 -2.73 8.71 -21.92
CA GLU A 194 -3.32 8.64 -23.26
C GLU A 194 -3.05 9.89 -24.12
N ASP A 195 -2.57 10.98 -23.52
CA ASP A 195 -2.25 12.19 -24.27
C ASP A 195 -0.88 12.10 -24.95
N ILE A 196 -0.93 11.97 -26.28
CA ILE A 196 0.25 11.90 -27.17
C ILE A 196 0.82 13.32 -27.44
N LYS A 197 0.06 14.38 -27.15
CA LYS A 197 0.48 15.77 -27.43
C LYS A 197 1.37 16.38 -26.35
N ILE A 198 1.45 15.77 -25.17
CA ILE A 198 2.34 16.21 -24.09
C ILE A 198 3.75 15.70 -24.42
N LYS A 199 4.75 16.57 -24.32
CA LYS A 199 6.14 16.16 -24.50
C LYS A 199 6.51 15.12 -23.46
N TYR A 200 7.33 14.15 -23.84
CA TYR A 200 7.75 13.05 -22.97
C TYR A 200 8.27 13.54 -21.60
N VAL A 201 9.12 14.57 -21.59
CA VAL A 201 9.69 15.16 -20.37
C VAL A 201 8.62 15.80 -19.49
N ASP A 202 7.76 16.64 -20.07
CA ASP A 202 6.66 17.30 -19.34
C ASP A 202 5.67 16.26 -18.78
N LYS A 203 5.49 15.14 -19.48
CA LYS A 203 4.62 14.02 -19.10
C LYS A 203 5.19 13.24 -17.92
N GLU A 204 6.48 12.94 -17.93
CA GLU A 204 7.15 12.28 -16.80
C GLU A 204 7.07 13.13 -15.53
N GLU A 205 7.38 14.43 -15.62
CA GLU A 205 7.27 15.34 -14.48
C GLU A 205 5.83 15.39 -13.92
N LEU A 206 4.82 15.39 -14.81
CA LEU A 206 3.40 15.40 -14.43
C LEU A 206 3.00 14.14 -13.67
N LEU A 207 3.45 12.98 -14.14
CA LEU A 207 3.18 11.70 -13.50
C LEU A 207 3.91 11.59 -12.16
N ILE A 208 5.11 12.16 -12.01
CA ILE A 208 5.82 12.22 -10.73
C ILE A 208 5.02 13.03 -9.71
N VAL A 209 4.56 14.23 -10.09
CA VAL A 209 3.74 15.07 -9.19
C VAL A 209 2.43 14.37 -8.82
N LEU A 210 1.78 13.68 -9.75
CA LEU A 210 0.54 12.93 -9.47
C LEU A 210 0.77 11.70 -8.59
N LYS A 211 1.90 11.01 -8.73
CA LYS A 211 2.27 9.90 -7.84
C LYS A 211 2.56 10.39 -6.43
N ALA A 212 3.30 11.48 -6.30
CA ALA A 212 3.56 12.12 -5.02
C ALA A 212 2.25 12.58 -4.37
N LEU A 213 1.31 13.13 -5.16
CA LEU A 213 0.00 13.55 -4.68
C LEU A 213 -0.81 12.35 -4.21
N ASN A 214 -0.87 11.26 -4.99
CA ASN A 214 -1.55 10.03 -4.58
C ASN A 214 -1.01 9.48 -3.26
N ARG A 215 0.32 9.49 -3.10
CA ARG A 215 0.96 9.05 -1.86
C ARG A 215 0.61 9.95 -0.68
N ALA A 216 0.63 11.27 -0.87
CA ALA A 216 0.24 12.23 0.16
C ALA A 216 -1.23 12.06 0.58
N VAL A 217 -2.10 11.70 -0.37
CA VAL A 217 -3.52 11.39 -0.13
C VAL A 217 -3.69 10.11 0.68
N HIS A 218 -2.94 9.04 0.36
CA HIS A 218 -2.93 7.82 1.18
C HIS A 218 -2.39 8.01 2.60
N LEU A 219 -1.52 9.01 2.80
CA LEU A 219 -0.97 9.37 4.11
C LEU A 219 -1.80 10.43 4.83
N GLU A 220 -2.87 10.92 4.20
CA GLU A 220 -3.73 12.00 4.71
C GLU A 220 -2.95 13.29 5.07
N GLU A 221 -1.80 13.52 4.40
CA GLU A 221 -0.91 14.64 4.67
C GLU A 221 -1.34 15.91 3.91
N LEU A 222 -2.30 16.63 4.48
CA LEU A 222 -2.91 17.85 3.92
C LEU A 222 -1.90 18.93 3.49
N ILE A 223 -0.78 19.07 4.22
CA ILE A 223 0.27 20.05 3.88
C ILE A 223 0.96 19.66 2.58
N ILE A 224 1.25 18.37 2.40
CA ILE A 224 1.90 17.86 1.18
C ILE A 224 0.92 17.89 0.01
N ILE A 225 -0.35 17.53 0.23
CA ILE A 225 -1.41 17.63 -0.79
C ILE A 225 -1.48 19.06 -1.35
N ASN A 226 -1.50 20.07 -0.48
CA ASN A 226 -1.49 21.48 -0.89
C ASN A 226 -0.20 21.91 -1.60
N ALA A 227 0.96 21.45 -1.11
CA ALA A 227 2.24 21.77 -1.71
C ALA A 227 2.35 21.20 -3.13
N LEU A 228 1.76 20.03 -3.39
CA LEU A 228 1.80 19.34 -4.69
C LEU A 228 0.72 19.83 -5.67
N LEU A 229 -0.34 20.48 -5.18
CA LEU A 229 -1.32 21.15 -6.03
C LEU A 229 -0.73 22.31 -6.83
N VAL A 230 0.21 23.05 -6.26
CA VAL A 230 0.86 24.23 -6.88
C VAL A 230 1.66 23.86 -8.15
N PRO A 231 2.59 22.89 -8.13
CA PRO A 231 3.27 22.45 -9.34
C PRO A 231 2.30 21.81 -10.33
N LEU A 232 1.31 21.04 -9.86
CA LEU A 232 0.30 20.42 -10.73
C LEU A 232 -0.52 21.48 -11.49
N GLU A 233 -0.90 22.58 -10.82
CA GLU A 233 -1.59 23.73 -11.44
C GLU A 233 -0.76 24.37 -12.53
N ARG A 234 0.52 24.60 -12.23
CA ARG A 234 1.44 25.28 -13.14
C ARG A 234 1.68 24.47 -14.42
N MET A 235 1.70 23.13 -14.29
CA MET A 235 1.92 22.20 -15.39
C MET A 235 0.64 21.97 -16.22
N LEU A 236 -0.53 21.84 -15.57
CA LEU A 236 -1.80 21.60 -16.24
C LEU A 236 -2.51 22.88 -16.70
N GLY A 237 -2.24 24.01 -16.07
CA GLY A 237 -2.92 25.30 -16.31
C GLY A 237 -2.76 25.83 -17.74
N LYS A 238 -1.77 25.32 -18.49
CA LYS A 238 -1.55 25.63 -19.91
C LYS A 238 -2.33 24.69 -20.86
N ASN A 239 -2.79 23.55 -20.39
CA ASN A 239 -3.35 22.47 -21.21
C ASN A 239 -4.88 22.37 -21.04
N LYS A 240 -5.63 22.98 -21.97
CA LYS A 240 -7.11 23.09 -21.92
C LYS A 240 -7.83 21.74 -21.78
N LYS A 241 -7.21 20.65 -22.24
CA LYS A 241 -7.80 19.29 -22.27
C LYS A 241 -7.96 18.69 -20.86
N HIS A 242 -7.01 18.95 -19.97
CA HIS A 242 -6.97 18.35 -18.62
C HIS A 242 -7.46 19.30 -17.52
N LYS A 243 -7.77 20.55 -17.88
CA LYS A 243 -8.28 21.56 -16.96
C LYS A 243 -9.56 21.09 -16.27
N SER A 244 -10.51 20.50 -16.99
CA SER A 244 -11.77 20.04 -16.38
C SER A 244 -11.57 18.95 -15.31
N THR A 245 -10.62 18.04 -15.51
CA THR A 245 -10.31 16.97 -14.56
C THR A 245 -9.54 17.53 -13.35
N TYR A 246 -8.64 18.48 -13.59
CA TYR A 246 -7.92 19.17 -12.53
C TYR A 246 -8.83 20.05 -11.64
N GLU A 247 -9.81 20.75 -12.21
CA GLU A 247 -10.78 21.53 -11.41
C GLU A 247 -11.65 20.61 -10.53
N LYS A 248 -12.02 19.41 -11.02
CA LYS A 248 -12.71 18.40 -10.19
C LYS A 248 -11.84 17.95 -9.01
N LEU A 249 -10.56 17.68 -9.26
CA LEU A 249 -9.59 17.35 -8.21
C LEU A 249 -9.49 18.47 -7.17
N LYS A 250 -9.42 19.73 -7.59
CA LYS A 250 -9.40 20.89 -6.68
C LYS A 250 -10.65 20.99 -5.81
N LEU A 251 -11.83 20.74 -6.37
CA LEU A 251 -13.09 20.74 -5.63
C LEU A 251 -13.10 19.65 -4.56
N LEU A 252 -12.70 18.43 -4.92
CA LEU A 252 -12.59 17.32 -3.96
C LEU A 252 -11.59 17.60 -2.84
N ILE A 253 -10.50 18.32 -3.12
CA ILE A 253 -9.54 18.72 -2.09
C ILE A 253 -10.13 19.81 -1.19
N ALA A 254 -10.89 20.75 -1.76
CA ALA A 254 -11.58 21.77 -0.95
C ALA A 254 -12.59 21.12 0.00
N ASP A 255 -13.31 20.10 -0.44
CA ASP A 255 -14.28 19.34 0.36
C ASP A 255 -13.63 18.57 1.53
N ILE A 256 -12.30 18.40 1.55
CA ILE A 256 -11.57 17.81 2.69
C ILE A 256 -11.37 18.84 3.83
N TYR A 257 -11.44 20.15 3.52
CA TYR A 257 -11.22 21.23 4.49
C TYR A 257 -12.50 21.84 5.06
N TYR A 258 -13.67 21.46 4.55
CA TYR A 258 -14.99 21.99 4.92
C TYR A 258 -15.89 20.90 5.50
#